data_AF-A0A3P7IWP6-F1
#
_entry.id   AF-A0A3P7IWP6-F1
#
_cell.length_a   1.000
_cell.length_b   1.000
_cell.length_c   1.000
_cell.angle_alpha   90.00
_cell.angle_beta   90.00
_cell.angle_gamma   90.00
#
_symmetry.space_group_name_H-M   'P 1'
#
loop_
_entity.id
_entity.type
_entity.pdbx_description
1 polymer ?
#
loop_
_entity_poly.entity_id
_entity_poly.type
_entity_poly.pdbx_seq_one_letter_code
_entity_poly.pdbx_strand_id
1 'polypeptide(L)'
;TFPKLSFWSTDFISRPGLLPSVPRTISASVKESLLEGWLQAAKTAGSVMDYRGLLMTYVQQLVRNRSLSKLSDVLSDLKEQGYVCGTLRSALREDVEKIIASDPVTSSLVKSKETGGLVF
;
A
#
# COMPACT_ATOMS: atom_id res chain seq x y z
N THR A 1 12.78 -25.95 -35.30
CA THR A 1 13.75 -24.94 -34.85
C THR A 1 13.07 -23.59 -34.78
N PHE A 2 12.79 -23.15 -33.54
CA PHE A 2 12.31 -21.84 -33.02
C PHE A 2 11.16 -21.05 -33.69
N PRO A 3 10.08 -20.72 -32.94
CA PRO A 3 9.10 -19.71 -33.33
C PRO A 3 9.58 -18.29 -32.95
N LYS A 4 9.27 -17.31 -33.80
CA LYS A 4 9.63 -15.90 -33.68
C LYS A 4 8.57 -15.17 -32.82
N LEU A 5 8.92 -14.89 -31.57
CA LEU A 5 8.17 -14.01 -30.66
C LEU A 5 8.41 -12.55 -31.06
N SER A 6 7.41 -11.89 -31.65
CA SER A 6 7.39 -10.41 -31.74
C SER A 6 6.81 -9.84 -30.45
N PHE A 7 7.73 -9.58 -29.54
CA PHE A 7 7.58 -8.84 -28.29
C PHE A 7 7.27 -7.36 -28.57
N TRP A 8 6.40 -6.77 -27.76
CA TRP A 8 5.83 -5.42 -27.90
C TRP A 8 6.87 -4.31 -28.10
N SER A 9 6.62 -3.40 -29.03
CA SER A 9 7.28 -2.10 -29.11
C SER A 9 6.23 -1.02 -28.89
N THR A 10 6.09 -0.55 -27.65
CA THR A 10 5.33 0.66 -27.33
C THR A 10 6.22 1.87 -27.60
N ASP A 11 5.92 2.58 -28.68
CA ASP A 11 6.55 3.82 -29.09
C ASP A 11 6.46 4.88 -27.98
N PHE A 12 7.58 5.11 -27.29
CA PHE A 12 7.80 6.27 -26.45
C PHE A 12 8.09 7.48 -27.36
N ILE A 13 7.05 8.21 -27.76
CA ILE A 13 7.20 9.52 -28.40
C ILE A 13 7.75 10.50 -27.35
N SER A 14 9.08 10.63 -27.31
CA SER A 14 9.78 11.58 -26.46
C SER A 14 9.77 12.96 -27.12
N ARG A 15 9.15 13.96 -26.47
CA ARG A 15 9.34 15.37 -26.83
C ARG A 15 10.75 15.81 -26.39
N PRO A 16 11.52 16.53 -27.23
CA PRO A 16 12.83 17.04 -26.82
C PRO A 16 12.64 18.09 -25.72
N GLY A 17 13.13 17.81 -24.52
CA GLY A 17 13.11 18.74 -23.38
C GLY A 17 12.47 18.22 -22.08
N LEU A 18 11.83 17.03 -22.10
CA LEU A 18 11.34 16.40 -20.88
C LEU A 18 12.39 15.37 -20.41
N LEU A 19 12.99 15.59 -19.24
CA LEU A 19 13.76 14.54 -18.56
C LEU A 19 12.95 13.24 -18.57
N PRO A 20 13.56 12.05 -18.76
CA PRO A 20 12.81 10.80 -18.78
C PRO A 20 12.03 10.70 -17.47
N SER A 21 10.71 10.93 -17.55
CA SER A 21 9.86 10.96 -16.38
C SER A 21 9.86 9.57 -15.79
N VAL A 22 10.36 9.42 -14.56
CA VAL A 22 10.34 8.14 -13.85
C VAL A 22 8.92 7.58 -13.96
N PRO A 23 8.74 6.33 -14.45
CA PRO A 23 7.44 5.70 -14.53
C PRO A 23 6.70 5.83 -13.20
N ARG A 24 5.44 6.28 -13.25
CA ARG A 24 4.62 6.53 -12.04
C ARG A 24 4.59 5.33 -11.10
N THR A 25 4.64 4.12 -11.65
CA THR A 25 4.70 2.86 -10.90
C THR A 25 5.98 2.74 -10.06
N ILE A 26 7.13 3.12 -10.61
CA ILE A 26 8.42 3.09 -9.89
C ILE A 26 8.40 4.14 -8.77
N SER A 27 7.93 5.36 -9.07
CA SER A 27 7.79 6.42 -8.07
C SER A 27 6.84 6.01 -6.93
N ALA A 28 5.72 5.35 -7.24
CA ALA A 28 4.78 4.83 -6.25
C ALA A 28 5.42 3.76 -5.36
N SER A 29 6.17 2.82 -5.94
CA SER A 29 6.88 1.77 -5.19
C SER A 29 7.95 2.35 -4.25
N VAL A 30 8.73 3.34 -4.70
CA VAL A 30 9.72 4.02 -3.84
C VAL A 30 9.03 4.74 -2.67
N LYS A 31 7.90 5.40 -2.94
CA LYS A 31 7.13 6.07 -1.89
C LYS A 31 6.57 5.09 -0.86
N GLU A 32 6.11 3.91 -1.30
CA GLU A 32 5.69 2.85 -0.38
C GLU A 32 6.86 2.38 0.51
N SER A 33 8.01 2.05 -0.07
CA SER A 33 9.18 1.60 0.70
C SER A 33 9.71 2.65 1.67
N LEU A 34 9.63 3.93 1.30
CA LEU A 34 10.01 5.03 2.20
C LEU A 34 9.06 5.11 3.41
N LEU A 35 7.75 4.99 3.17
CA LEU A 35 6.75 4.99 4.23
C LEU A 35 6.86 3.78 5.16
N GLU A 36 7.19 2.60 4.63
CA GLU A 36 7.51 1.40 5.42
C GLU A 36 8.71 1.65 6.35
N GLY A 37 9.78 2.23 5.81
CA GLY A 37 10.97 2.58 6.60
C GLY A 37 10.66 3.59 7.70
N TRP A 38 9.87 4.62 7.42
CA TRP A 38 9.46 5.62 8.42
C TRP A 38 8.51 5.06 9.46
N LEU A 39 7.58 4.17 9.09
CA LEU A 39 6.71 3.48 10.03
C LEU A 39 7.52 2.65 11.03
N GLN A 40 8.52 1.92 10.53
CA GLN A 40 9.40 1.15 11.38
C GLN A 40 10.21 2.06 12.32
N ALA A 41 10.76 3.16 11.80
CA ALA A 41 11.49 4.13 12.60
C ALA A 41 10.61 4.76 13.69
N ALA A 42 9.39 5.18 13.35
CA ALA A 42 8.43 5.73 14.31
C ALA A 42 8.02 4.69 15.37
N LYS A 43 7.89 3.42 14.95
CA LYS A 43 7.62 2.30 15.87
C LYS A 43 8.75 2.11 16.86
N THR A 44 10.00 2.15 16.41
CA THR A 44 11.20 2.06 17.27
C THR A 44 11.36 3.28 18.18
N ALA A 45 11.04 4.48 17.69
CA ALA A 45 11.08 5.70 18.48
C ALA A 45 9.95 5.78 19.53
N GLY A 46 8.88 4.99 19.36
CA GLY A 46 7.72 4.99 20.24
C GLY A 46 6.84 6.25 20.11
N SER A 47 6.99 7.02 19.04
CA SER A 47 6.21 8.26 18.82
C SER A 47 4.80 7.93 18.35
N VAL A 48 3.81 8.20 19.21
CA VAL A 48 2.38 7.93 18.96
C VAL A 48 1.86 8.71 17.76
N MET A 49 2.14 10.02 17.74
CA MET A 49 1.62 10.95 16.73
C MET A 49 2.20 10.66 15.35
N ASP A 50 3.51 10.44 15.28
CA ASP A 50 4.20 10.15 14.03
C ASP A 50 3.79 8.79 13.48
N TYR A 51 3.72 7.76 14.33
CA TYR A 51 3.32 6.42 13.91
C TYR A 51 1.90 6.43 13.34
N ARG A 52 0.94 7.06 14.03
CA ARG A 52 -0.45 7.15 13.53
C ARG A 52 -0.52 7.93 12.22
N GLY A 53 0.11 9.10 12.12
CA GLY A 53 0.09 9.92 10.91
C GLY A 53 0.73 9.21 9.70
N LEU A 54 1.86 8.56 9.92
CA LEU A 54 2.55 7.76 8.90
C LEU A 54 1.72 6.54 8.47
N LEU A 55 1.07 5.86 9.40
CA LEU A 55 0.21 4.70 9.11
C LEU A 55 -0.96 5.10 8.21
N MET A 56 -1.65 6.19 8.52
CA MET A 56 -2.76 6.66 7.69
C MET A 56 -2.28 7.08 6.29
N THR A 57 -1.16 7.77 6.20
CA THR A 57 -0.55 8.17 4.92
C THR A 57 -0.13 6.95 4.09
N TYR A 58 0.44 5.94 4.75
CA TYR A 58 0.82 4.68 4.12
C TYR A 58 -0.38 3.93 3.57
N VAL A 59 -1.43 3.74 4.37
CA VAL A 59 -2.67 3.07 3.93
C VAL A 59 -3.32 3.80 2.75
N GLN A 60 -3.40 5.13 2.79
CA GLN A 60 -3.89 5.93 1.66
C GLN A 60 -3.07 5.70 0.38
N GLN A 61 -1.74 5.62 0.50
CA GLN A 61 -0.86 5.33 -0.62
C GLN A 61 -1.05 3.91 -1.15
N LEU A 62 -1.29 2.92 -0.29
CA LEU A 62 -1.58 1.54 -0.70
C LEU A 62 -2.93 1.43 -1.42
N VAL A 63 -3.96 2.10 -0.92
CA VAL A 63 -5.28 2.17 -1.58
C VAL A 63 -5.13 2.78 -2.98
N ARG A 64 -4.40 3.90 -3.09
CA ARG A 64 -4.15 4.57 -4.38
C ARG A 64 -3.42 3.69 -5.39
N ASN A 65 -2.50 2.83 -4.93
CA ASN A 65 -1.73 1.93 -5.79
C ASN A 65 -2.39 0.55 -5.96
N ARG A 66 -3.49 0.29 -5.23
CA ARG A 66 -4.17 -1.02 -5.16
C ARG A 66 -3.25 -2.15 -4.70
N SER A 67 -2.36 -1.86 -3.75
CA SER A 67 -1.42 -2.81 -3.17
C SER A 67 -2.11 -3.70 -2.11
N LEU A 68 -2.98 -4.61 -2.56
CA LEU A 68 -3.89 -5.41 -1.72
C LEU A 68 -3.17 -6.41 -0.78
N SER A 69 -1.97 -6.89 -1.12
CA SER A 69 -1.17 -7.73 -0.22
C SER A 69 -0.78 -6.95 1.04
N LYS A 70 -0.12 -5.81 0.84
CA LYS A 70 0.32 -4.93 1.92
C LYS A 70 -0.84 -4.42 2.79
N LEU A 71 -2.00 -4.12 2.19
CA LEU A 71 -3.21 -3.76 2.96
C LEU A 71 -3.68 -4.90 3.87
N SER A 72 -3.68 -6.13 3.36
CA SER A 72 -4.03 -7.32 4.15
C SER A 72 -3.05 -7.57 5.29
N ASP A 73 -1.76 -7.35 5.04
CA ASP A 73 -0.71 -7.52 6.05
C ASP A 73 -0.90 -6.49 7.19
N VAL A 74 -1.17 -5.21 6.85
CA VAL A 74 -1.48 -4.16 7.83
C VAL A 74 -2.73 -4.49 8.64
N LEU A 75 -3.81 -4.93 7.99
CA LEU A 75 -5.04 -5.31 8.69
C LEU A 75 -4.84 -6.51 9.63
N SER A 76 -3.94 -7.43 9.25
CA SER A 76 -3.58 -8.60 10.06
C SER A 76 -2.74 -8.21 11.28
N ASP A 77 -1.73 -7.34 11.13
CA ASP A 77 -0.92 -6.81 12.25
C ASP A 77 -1.78 -6.02 13.27
N LEU A 78 -2.80 -5.30 12.77
CA LEU A 78 -3.73 -4.54 13.61
C LEU A 78 -4.87 -5.39 14.20
N LYS A 79 -5.04 -6.64 13.76
CA LYS A 79 -6.03 -7.59 14.32
C LYS A 79 -5.59 -8.08 15.70
N GLU A 80 -4.28 -8.06 15.99
CA GLU A 80 -3.75 -8.43 17.30
C GLU A 80 -4.31 -7.50 18.39
N GLN A 81 -4.55 -8.07 19.58
CA GLN A 81 -4.95 -7.27 20.73
C GLN A 81 -3.76 -6.48 21.30
N GLY A 82 -4.06 -5.35 21.94
CA GLY A 82 -3.09 -4.53 22.65
C GLY A 82 -2.80 -3.19 22.01
N TYR A 83 -1.62 -2.66 22.30
CA TYR A 83 -1.21 -1.30 21.95
C TYR A 83 0.03 -1.30 21.05
N VAL A 84 0.08 -0.38 20.10
CA VAL A 84 1.26 -0.07 19.28
C VAL A 84 1.55 1.41 19.44
N CYS A 85 2.77 1.73 19.87
CA CYS A 85 3.21 3.12 20.10
C CYS A 85 2.18 3.90 20.95
N GLY A 86 1.69 3.31 22.04
CA GLY A 86 0.70 3.93 22.93
C GLY A 86 -0.71 4.09 22.38
N THR A 87 -1.00 3.67 21.13
CA THR A 87 -2.35 3.68 20.55
C THR A 87 -2.94 2.27 20.55
N LEU A 88 -4.23 2.15 20.82
CA LEU A 88 -4.95 0.88 20.75
C LEU A 88 -4.99 0.38 19.29
N ARG A 89 -4.57 -0.87 19.05
CA ARG A 89 -4.56 -1.46 17.71
C ARG A 89 -5.94 -1.45 17.03
N SER A 90 -7.01 -1.70 17.79
CA SER A 90 -8.38 -1.65 17.25
C SER A 90 -8.80 -0.26 16.77
N ALA A 91 -8.39 0.81 17.47
CA ALA A 91 -8.67 2.17 17.03
C ALA A 91 -7.96 2.51 15.71
N LEU A 92 -6.70 2.07 15.57
CA LEU A 92 -5.96 2.20 14.31
C LEU A 92 -6.61 1.36 13.19
N ARG A 93 -7.09 0.16 13.51
CA ARG A 93 -7.78 -0.72 12.56
C ARG A 93 -9.06 -0.07 12.02
N GLU A 94 -9.87 0.52 12.89
CA GLU A 94 -11.09 1.25 12.49
C GLU A 94 -10.77 2.41 11.55
N ASP A 95 -9.71 3.18 11.83
CA ASP A 95 -9.29 4.28 10.97
C ASP A 95 -8.82 3.78 9.59
N VAL A 96 -8.07 2.67 9.56
CA VAL A 96 -7.64 2.02 8.31
C VAL A 96 -8.83 1.51 7.52
N GLU A 97 -9.79 0.86 8.17
CA GLU A 97 -11.02 0.37 7.53
C GLU A 97 -11.85 1.52 6.94
N LYS A 98 -11.94 2.68 7.62
CA LYS A 98 -12.60 3.88 7.07
C LYS A 98 -11.92 4.38 5.80
N ILE A 99 -10.58 4.39 5.76
CA ILE A 99 -9.83 4.80 4.55
C ILE A 99 -10.10 3.81 3.42
N ILE A 100 -10.07 2.51 3.68
CA ILE A 100 -10.36 1.48 2.66
C ILE A 100 -11.80 1.62 2.17
N ALA A 101 -12.77 1.85 3.06
CA ALA A 101 -14.16 2.05 2.72
C ALA A 101 -14.41 3.31 1.87
N SER A 102 -13.54 4.32 1.97
CA SER A 102 -13.64 5.53 1.14
C SER A 102 -13.35 5.29 -0.35
N ASP A 103 -12.66 4.21 -0.70
CA ASP A 103 -12.47 3.78 -2.09
C ASP A 103 -13.27 2.48 -2.36
N PRO A 104 -14.44 2.55 -3.03
CA PRO A 104 -15.33 1.40 -3.21
C PRO A 104 -14.67 0.27 -4.03
N VAL A 105 -13.74 0.60 -4.92
CA VAL A 105 -13.00 -0.40 -5.72
C VAL A 105 -12.04 -1.18 -4.82
N THR A 106 -11.24 -0.49 -4.01
CA THR A 106 -10.33 -1.19 -3.09
C THR A 106 -11.09 -1.94 -1.99
N SER A 107 -12.18 -1.38 -1.46
CA SER A 107 -13.02 -2.04 -0.46
C SER A 107 -13.58 -3.38 -0.93
N SER A 108 -14.15 -3.41 -2.15
CA SER A 108 -14.69 -4.65 -2.74
C SER A 108 -13.60 -5.70 -2.97
N LEU A 109 -12.41 -5.28 -3.42
CA LEU A 109 -11.28 -6.17 -3.66
C LEU A 109 -10.69 -6.75 -2.36
N VAL A 110 -10.58 -5.94 -1.30
CA VAL A 110 -10.12 -6.42 0.01
C VAL A 110 -11.11 -7.44 0.59
N LYS A 111 -12.42 -7.14 0.57
CA LYS A 111 -13.46 -8.09 1.01
C LYS A 111 -13.44 -9.38 0.17
N SER A 112 -13.32 -9.26 -1.15
CA SER A 112 -13.23 -10.43 -2.03
C SER A 112 -12.00 -11.29 -1.74
N LYS A 113 -10.89 -10.69 -1.30
CA LYS A 113 -9.66 -11.41 -0.94
C LYS A 113 -9.77 -12.10 0.43
N GLU A 114 -10.37 -11.45 1.42
CA GLU A 114 -10.69 -12.10 2.71
C GLU A 114 -11.64 -13.29 2.53
N THR A 115 -12.59 -13.18 1.60
CA THR A 115 -13.55 -14.26 1.30
C THR A 115 -12.94 -15.35 0.40
N GLY A 116 -12.03 -14.99 -0.50
CA GLY A 116 -11.34 -15.91 -1.41
C GLY A 116 -10.23 -16.75 -0.78
N GLY A 117 -9.77 -16.39 0.43
CA GLY A 117 -8.82 -17.20 1.21
C GLY A 117 -9.45 -18.38 1.96
N LEU A 118 -10.77 -18.57 1.84
CA LEU A 118 -11.55 -19.61 2.54
C LEU A 118 -12.02 -20.74 1.59
N VAL A 119 -11.44 -20.82 0.39
CA VAL A 119 -11.79 -21.82 -0.61
C VAL A 119 -10.57 -22.74 -0.85
N PHE A 120 -10.60 -23.85 -0.10
CA PHE A 120 -9.81 -25.09 -0.13
C PHE A 120 -8.38 -25.07 0.42
#